data_AF-A0A1P8TKY5-F1
#
_entry.id   AF-A0A1P8TKY5-F1
#
_cell.length_a   1.000
_cell.length_b   1.000
_cell.length_c   1.000
_cell.angle_alpha   90.00
_cell.angle_beta   90.00
_cell.angle_gamma   90.00
#
_symmetry.space_group_name_H-M   'P 1'
#
loop_
_entity.id
_entity.type
_entity.pdbx_description
1 polymer ?
#
loop_
_entity_poly.entity_id
_entity_poly.type
_entity_poly.pdbx_seq_one_letter_code
_entity_poly.pdbx_strand_id
1 'polypeptide(L)' 'MDKKNALRAGALASGTTLMMLLMSSPALADMRDDGDDPGPGLSVIDTLGLYVVAPIVLFLVIAGLVMVGDKSRKQHKQG' A
#
# COMPACT_ATOMS: atom_id res chain seq x y z
N MET A 1 26.36 -52.26 11.97
CA MET A 1 26.14 -50.88 12.43
C MET A 1 25.94 -50.90 13.94
N ASP A 2 26.67 -50.07 14.68
CA ASP A 2 26.58 -50.03 16.14
C ASP A 2 25.33 -49.28 16.61
N LYS A 3 24.72 -49.73 17.71
CA LYS A 3 23.54 -49.10 18.35
C LYS A 3 23.76 -47.61 18.64
N LYS A 4 25.01 -47.22 18.95
CA LYS A 4 25.42 -45.83 19.18
C LYS A 4 25.32 -44.97 17.92
N ASN A 5 25.62 -45.54 16.75
CA ASN A 5 25.51 -44.82 15.48
C ASN A 5 24.03 -44.66 15.07
N ALA A 6 23.21 -45.69 15.31
CA ALA A 6 21.77 -45.60 15.09
C ALA A 6 21.11 -44.52 15.97
N LEU A 7 21.49 -44.42 17.24
CA LEU A 7 20.99 -43.37 18.15
C LEU A 7 21.37 -41.96 17.68
N ARG A 8 22.62 -41.77 17.22
CA ARG A 8 23.10 -40.48 16.68
C ARG A 8 22.40 -40.11 15.38
N ALA A 9 22.22 -41.07 14.48
CA ALA A 9 21.49 -40.86 13.24
C ALA A 9 20.02 -40.50 13.49
N GLY A 10 19.36 -41.16 14.45
CA GLY A 10 17.99 -40.86 14.84
C GLY A 10 17.84 -39.48 15.49
N ALA A 11 18.76 -39.11 16.39
CA ALA A 11 18.78 -37.77 17.00
C ALA A 11 19.01 -36.66 15.96
N LEU A 12 19.91 -36.89 14.99
CA LEU A 12 20.18 -35.92 13.94
C LEU A 12 19.02 -35.80 12.96
N ALA A 13 18.42 -36.91 12.54
CA ALA A 13 17.28 -36.92 11.63
C ALA A 13 16.04 -36.26 12.26
N SER A 14 15.72 -36.58 13.52
CA SER A 14 14.61 -35.96 14.25
C SER A 14 14.85 -34.48 14.54
N GLY A 15 16.07 -34.10 14.92
CA GLY A 15 16.45 -32.70 15.13
C GLY A 15 16.31 -31.86 13.86
N THR A 16 16.88 -32.33 12.74
CA THR A 16 16.81 -31.61 11.45
C THR A 16 15.40 -31.56 10.90
N THR A 17 14.64 -32.66 10.96
CA THR A 17 13.24 -32.65 10.51
C THR A 17 12.36 -31.76 11.37
N LEU A 18 12.53 -31.78 12.69
CA LEU A 18 11.85 -30.83 13.58
C LEU A 18 12.24 -29.38 13.26
N MET A 19 13.52 -29.08 13.07
CA MET A 19 13.98 -27.73 12.75
C MET A 19 13.47 -27.26 11.39
N MET A 20 13.41 -28.15 10.39
CA MET A 20 12.81 -27.86 9.09
C MET A 20 11.29 -27.68 9.19
N LEU A 21 10.58 -28.47 9.98
CA LEU A 21 9.14 -28.29 10.23
C LEU A 21 8.83 -26.99 10.98
N LEU A 22 9.66 -26.62 11.96
CA LEU A 22 9.52 -25.36 12.69
C LEU A 22 9.79 -24.14 11.81
N MET A 23 10.74 -24.23 10.87
CA MET A 23 11.02 -23.17 9.89
C MET A 23 10.04 -23.16 8.70
N SER A 24 9.32 -24.27 8.47
CA SER A 24 8.34 -24.44 7.39
C SER A 24 6.93 -24.62 7.96
N SER A 25 6.50 -23.70 8.81
CA SER A 25 5.12 -23.69 9.30
C SER A 25 4.27 -22.70 8.50
N PRO A 26 3.26 -23.16 7.73
CA PRO A 26 2.20 -22.30 7.19
C PRO A 26 1.31 -21.72 8.31
N ALA A 27 1.39 -22.25 9.53
CA ALA A 27 0.56 -21.82 10.66
C ALA A 27 1.09 -20.56 11.38
N LEU A 28 2.28 -20.06 11.02
CA LEU A 28 2.78 -18.74 11.41
C LEU A 28 2.55 -17.69 10.31
N ALA A 29 1.73 -18.00 9.31
CA ALA A 29 1.28 -17.09 8.26
C ALA A 29 -0.20 -16.69 8.42
N ASP A 30 -0.75 -16.82 9.63
CA ASP A 30 -1.97 -16.10 10.04
C ASP A 30 -1.57 -14.91 10.94
N MET A 31 -0.52 -14.19 10.54
CA MET A 31 -0.43 -12.78 10.89
C MET A 31 -1.44 -12.11 9.98
N ARG A 32 -2.58 -11.65 10.51
CA ARG A 32 -3.43 -10.71 9.77
C ARG A 32 -2.51 -9.56 9.36
N ASP A 33 -2.19 -9.50 8.08
CA ASP A 33 -1.46 -8.39 7.51
C ASP A 33 -2.46 -7.23 7.43
N ASP A 34 -2.12 -6.08 8.01
CA ASP A 34 -2.94 -4.87 7.87
C ASP A 34 -3.05 -4.43 6.39
N GLY A 35 -2.29 -5.07 5.48
CA GLY A 35 -2.47 -4.98 4.03
C GLY A 35 -3.64 -5.79 3.45
N ASP A 36 -4.15 -6.81 4.16
CA ASP A 36 -5.29 -7.62 3.72
C ASP A 36 -6.66 -6.97 4.03
N ASP A 37 -6.70 -6.05 5.00
CA ASP A 37 -7.89 -5.28 5.34
C ASP A 37 -7.70 -3.82 4.90
N PRO A 38 -8.11 -3.44 3.67
CA PRO A 38 -7.90 -2.10 3.14
C PRO A 38 -8.74 -1.01 3.86
N GLY A 39 -9.44 -1.37 4.93
CA GLY A 39 -10.37 -0.50 5.63
C GLY A 39 -11.63 -0.23 4.81
N PRO A 40 -12.54 0.61 5.33
CA PRO A 40 -13.72 1.02 4.58
C PRO A 40 -13.28 1.83 3.35
N GLY A 41 -13.40 1.21 2.16
CA GLY A 41 -13.10 1.86 0.89
C GLY A 41 -13.95 3.11 0.66
N LEU A 42 -13.43 4.06 -0.11
CA LEU A 42 -14.17 5.28 -0.45
C LEU A 42 -15.45 4.95 -1.23
N SER A 43 -16.53 5.68 -0.94
CA SER A 43 -17.71 5.65 -1.80
C SER A 43 -17.35 6.13 -3.21
N VAL A 44 -18.11 5.66 -4.20
CA VAL A 44 -18.00 6.11 -5.60
C VAL A 44 -18.14 7.64 -5.67
N ILE A 45 -19.03 8.21 -4.85
CA ILE A 45 -19.25 9.66 -4.79
C ILE A 45 -18.01 10.37 -4.26
N ASP A 46 -17.38 9.86 -3.20
CA ASP A 46 -16.17 10.46 -2.62
C ASP A 46 -15.01 10.39 -3.61
N THR A 47 -14.88 9.26 -4.31
CA THR A 47 -13.83 9.06 -5.31
C THR A 47 -13.98 10.05 -6.48
N LEU A 48 -15.18 10.18 -7.02
CA LEU A 48 -15.44 11.15 -8.09
C LEU A 48 -15.32 12.59 -7.60
N GLY A 49 -15.77 12.88 -6.38
CA GLY A 49 -15.65 14.19 -5.76
C GLY A 49 -14.20 14.63 -5.62
N LEU A 50 -13.35 13.77 -5.04
CA LEU A 50 -11.95 14.09 -4.76
C LEU A 50 -11.04 14.04 -5.99
N TYR A 51 -11.23 13.05 -6.87
CA TYR A 51 -10.28 12.82 -7.97
C TYR A 51 -10.74 13.36 -9.32
N VAL A 52 -11.99 13.81 -9.45
CA VAL A 52 -12.51 14.38 -10.70
C VAL A 52 -13.01 15.80 -10.49
N VAL A 53 -13.93 16.00 -9.55
CA VAL A 53 -14.54 17.32 -9.33
C VAL A 53 -13.55 18.31 -8.74
N ALA A 54 -12.81 17.94 -7.68
CA ALA A 54 -11.86 18.84 -7.05
C ALA A 54 -10.76 19.34 -8.00
N PRO A 55 -10.11 18.49 -8.84
CA PRO A 55 -9.16 18.96 -9.85
C PRO A 55 -9.79 19.92 -10.88
N ILE A 56 -11.02 19.67 -11.35
CA ILE A 56 -11.72 20.55 -12.30
C ILE A 56 -11.98 21.92 -11.67
N VAL A 57 -12.50 21.94 -10.44
CA VAL A 57 -12.77 23.20 -9.70
C VAL A 57 -11.48 23.97 -9.51
N LEU A 58 -10.40 23.30 -9.07
CA LEU A 58 -9.09 23.94 -8.89
C LEU A 58 -8.58 24.56 -10.21
N PHE A 59 -8.71 23.84 -11.32
CA PHE A 59 -8.33 24.36 -12.63
C PHE A 59 -9.14 25.60 -13.01
N LEU A 60 -10.46 25.58 -12.84
CA LEU A 60 -11.32 26.71 -13.18
C LEU A 60 -11.01 27.94 -12.31
N VAL A 61 -10.72 27.74 -11.03
CA VAL A 61 -10.27 28.82 -10.13
C VAL A 61 -8.99 29.44 -10.67
N ILE A 62 -7.98 28.64 -10.99
CA ILE A 62 -6.71 29.13 -11.53
C ILE A 62 -6.92 29.87 -12.86
N ALA A 63 -7.67 29.28 -13.79
CA ALA A 63 -7.96 29.88 -15.08
C ALA A 63 -8.70 31.23 -14.93
N GLY A 64 -9.69 31.29 -14.04
CA GLY A 64 -10.42 32.52 -13.73
C GLY A 64 -9.50 33.60 -13.13
N LEU A 65 -8.66 33.23 -12.18
CA LEU A 65 -7.68 34.15 -11.58
C LEU A 65 -6.69 34.68 -12.63
N VAL A 66 -6.20 33.82 -13.52
CA VAL A 66 -5.31 34.22 -14.63
C VAL A 66 -6.02 35.20 -15.57
N MET A 67 -7.27 34.93 -15.93
CA MET A 67 -8.05 35.80 -16.82
C MET A 67 -8.29 37.19 -16.21
N VAL A 68 -8.64 37.23 -14.91
CA VAL A 68 -8.81 38.50 -14.18
C VAL A 68 -7.48 39.25 -14.09
N GLY A 69 -6.38 38.56 -13.76
CA GLY A 69 -5.05 39.15 -13.69
C GLY A 69 -4.57 39.71 -15.04
N ASP A 70 -4.81 38.99 -16.14
CA ASP A 70 -4.43 39.44 -17.49
C ASP A 70 -5.23 40.67 -17.94
N LYS A 71 -6.54 40.70 -17.66
CA LYS A 71 -7.40 41.86 -17.96
C LYS A 71 -6.91 43.13 -17.23
N SER A 72 -6.51 43.01 -15.97
CA SER A 72 -5.97 44.13 -15.19
C SER A 72 -4.70 44.73 -15.82
N ARG A 73 -3.79 43.88 -16.31
CA ARG A 73 -2.56 44.36 -16.99
C ARG A 73 -2.83 45.02 -18.35
N LYS A 74 -3.83 44.54 -19.09
CA LYS A 74 -4.21 45.13 -20.38
C LYS A 74 -4.85 46.51 -20.21
N GLN A 75 -5.69 46.71 -19.20
CA GLN A 75 -6.24 48.03 -18.89
C GLN A 75 -5.17 49.03 -18.46
N HIS A 76 -4.17 48.61 -17.67
CA HIS A 76 -3.09 49.51 -17.26
C HIS A 76 -2.18 49.99 -18.42
N LYS A 77 -2.04 49.19 -19.48
CA LYS A 77 -1.25 49.57 -20.67
C LYS A 77 -1.97 50.53 -21.63
N GLN A 78 -3.27 50.77 -21.46
CA GLN A 78 -4.10 51.57 -22.36
C GLN A 78 -4.54 52.93 -21.78
N GLY A 79 -4.10 53.27 -20.56
CA GLY A 79 -4.24 54.62 -19.98
C GLY A 79 -2.88 55.30 -19.87
#